data_AF-A0A7S4IVW3-F1
#
_entry.id   AF-A0A7S4IVW3-F1
#
_cell.length_a   1.000
_cell.length_b   1.000
_cell.length_c   1.000
_cell.angle_alpha   90.00
_cell.angle_beta   90.00
_cell.angle_gamma   90.00
#
_symmetry.space_group_name_H-M   'P 1'
#
loop_
_entity.id
_entity.type
_entity.pdbx_description
1 polymer ?
#
loop_
_entity_poly.entity_id
_entity_poly.type
_entity_poly.pdbx_seq_one_letter_code
_entity_poly.pdbx_strand_id
1 'polypeptide(L)'
;FFVRARCEMSLLDEVDMKDVDTLLDDLFGGEASIQPQWNTTTDLGDDTTQPPRAKRSRHEFDKSAPQMDDLLPTQTTSSSFIPNTDSTMFSLDQTFVTEPPALLATDLNTEVNSSQTTLQQISRELEGMQEQLKHIRNAQVNLPVPVQQSDFEQLDIDQKKMIAECYTFKEHLENIVATNILAPQYIFLVLSLDHELSVLLKKLTLYQEELHYYCSYNPQTSQPRCFCSLVILKQPFPKPIKHNTRAQNIETEEPVIVELISAPKASCRAETPVKAQLMHEDFHSKRGSVEIHNSEQPMDDEGFARFPDLRFPSGSRQKVVRLQFVVEVTYVQPNGVVGKQLLESDLTQPFIVMTNENQWKVSEGALLKKTAFDAKETISWPKFANLLQVHYLRATRQNPAEPKRPLSLRELQYISQLDQFKNKSAVHVRDFETFWNWFGDAMHKIRHQKHFSAMWLEGEIFGFIDKTEVARLIGSARRSGAFLVRFSERSSGSVAVAYSELDVVSGRIKLKHYLVKSKEFDDLAHFLQSHSNFQYLLPTSVEFSSRGGSCTRPLLLKREFTSKYLPQPKKGSDPGGYDPLTDPNDGPFFVTE
;
A
#
# COMPACT_ATOMS: atom_id res chain seq x y z
N PHE A 1 -11.42 23.51 -9.41
CA PHE A 1 -11.81 24.48 -8.35
C PHE A 1 -10.59 24.81 -7.46
N PHE A 2 -9.47 25.21 -8.07
CA PHE A 2 -8.13 25.12 -7.44
C PHE A 2 -7.43 26.49 -7.24
N VAL A 3 -8.17 27.54 -6.90
CA VAL A 3 -7.61 28.88 -6.59
C VAL A 3 -8.37 29.56 -5.43
N ARG A 4 -8.19 29.06 -4.20
CA ARG A 4 -8.30 29.83 -2.92
C ARG A 4 -8.10 28.92 -1.70
N ALA A 5 -6.89 28.96 -1.12
CA ALA A 5 -6.63 28.68 0.31
C ALA A 5 -5.11 28.83 0.60
N ARG A 6 -4.56 30.04 0.41
CA ARG A 6 -3.21 30.37 0.90
C ARG A 6 -3.15 31.82 1.35
N CYS A 7 -3.75 32.08 2.50
CA CYS A 7 -3.49 33.22 3.40
C CYS A 7 -4.51 33.17 4.55
N GLU A 8 -4.13 32.55 5.66
CA GLU A 8 -4.30 33.13 7.00
C GLU A 8 -3.35 32.38 7.93
N MET A 9 -2.38 33.11 8.49
CA MET A 9 -1.48 32.62 9.54
C MET A 9 -1.91 33.25 10.87
N SER A 10 -1.47 32.62 11.96
CA SER A 10 -1.23 33.23 13.27
C SER A 10 -2.41 33.97 13.91
N LEU A 11 -3.06 33.30 14.86
CA LEU A 11 -3.19 33.77 16.25
C LEU A 11 -3.95 32.70 17.07
N LEU A 12 -3.26 32.06 18.01
CA LEU A 12 -3.71 31.82 19.39
C LEU A 12 -2.65 30.98 20.12
N ASP A 13 -2.07 31.57 21.16
CA ASP A 13 -1.09 30.94 22.04
C ASP A 13 -1.76 30.09 23.14
N GLU A 14 -0.93 29.29 23.81
CA GLU A 14 -1.11 28.76 25.19
C GLU A 14 -2.48 28.17 25.61
N VAL A 15 -2.53 26.84 25.67
CA VAL A 15 -3.29 26.13 26.71
C VAL A 15 -2.34 25.17 27.44
N ASP A 16 -2.22 25.37 28.77
CA ASP A 16 -1.25 24.68 29.64
C ASP A 16 -1.62 23.19 29.86
N MET A 17 -0.60 22.37 30.08
CA MET A 17 -0.69 20.91 30.07
C MET A 17 -0.73 20.34 31.48
N LYS A 18 -1.86 20.51 32.18
CA LYS A 18 -2.15 19.90 33.49
C LYS A 18 -3.60 19.43 33.57
N ASP A 19 -3.80 18.30 34.25
CA ASP A 19 -5.04 17.54 34.50
C ASP A 19 -5.33 16.35 33.55
N VAL A 20 -4.35 15.44 33.44
CA VAL A 20 -4.57 14.06 32.94
C VAL A 20 -3.87 13.05 33.87
N ASP A 21 -4.32 12.96 35.13
CA ASP A 21 -3.76 12.02 36.13
C ASP A 21 -4.79 11.49 37.16
N THR A 22 -6.09 11.59 36.88
CA THR A 22 -7.19 11.26 37.84
C THR A 22 -8.36 10.49 37.23
N LEU A 23 -8.10 9.57 36.28
CA LEU A 23 -9.15 8.78 35.62
C LEU A 23 -8.73 7.34 35.24
N LEU A 24 -7.95 6.68 36.10
CA LEU A 24 -7.45 5.31 35.87
C LEU A 24 -7.63 4.29 37.03
N ASP A 25 -8.25 4.68 38.15
CA ASP A 25 -8.45 3.76 39.31
C ASP A 25 -9.85 3.10 39.40
N ASP A 26 -10.85 3.55 38.63
CA ASP A 26 -12.26 3.14 38.80
C ASP A 26 -12.74 1.96 37.92
N LEU A 27 -11.83 1.24 37.23
CA LEU A 27 -12.22 0.20 36.25
C LEU A 27 -11.77 -1.25 36.56
N PHE A 28 -11.06 -1.50 37.66
CA PHE A 28 -10.65 -2.88 38.04
C PHE A 28 -10.73 -3.15 39.55
N GLY A 29 -11.92 -3.56 40.02
CA GLY A 29 -12.08 -4.14 41.37
C GLY A 29 -13.48 -4.71 41.60
N GLY A 30 -13.61 -6.04 41.70
CA GLY A 30 -14.89 -6.66 42.06
C GLY A 30 -15.12 -8.10 41.59
N GLU A 31 -14.23 -9.05 41.92
CA GLU A 31 -14.61 -10.47 41.89
C GLU A 31 -15.51 -10.80 43.09
N ALA A 32 -16.64 -11.46 42.87
CA ALA A 32 -17.44 -12.08 43.93
C ALA A 32 -18.00 -13.43 43.47
N SER A 33 -17.61 -14.49 44.17
CA SER A 33 -17.99 -15.89 43.91
C SER A 33 -19.36 -16.22 44.50
N ILE A 34 -20.22 -16.90 43.72
CA ILE A 34 -21.31 -17.75 44.25
C ILE A 34 -21.40 -19.02 43.40
N GLN A 35 -21.31 -20.18 44.07
CA GLN A 35 -21.59 -21.50 43.49
C GLN A 35 -23.00 -22.02 43.89
N PRO A 36 -23.55 -23.03 43.20
CA PRO A 36 -25.00 -23.25 43.12
C PRO A 36 -25.58 -24.19 44.18
N GLN A 37 -26.90 -24.14 44.36
CA GLN A 37 -27.68 -25.20 44.98
C GLN A 37 -28.77 -25.75 44.03
N TRP A 38 -29.08 -27.03 44.25
CA TRP A 38 -29.95 -27.88 43.44
C TRP A 38 -31.43 -27.88 43.91
N ASN A 39 -32.26 -28.62 43.15
CA ASN A 39 -33.59 -29.20 43.46
C ASN A 39 -34.81 -28.43 42.92
N THR A 40 -35.88 -29.07 42.41
CA THR A 40 -36.14 -30.43 41.82
C THR A 40 -37.58 -30.40 41.26
N THR A 41 -37.94 -31.30 40.33
CA THR A 41 -39.35 -31.69 39.94
C THR A 41 -40.22 -30.57 39.32
N THR A 42 -41.25 -30.75 38.48
CA THR A 42 -42.02 -31.86 37.84
C THR A 42 -42.85 -31.21 36.70
N ASP A 43 -43.34 -31.83 35.62
CA ASP A 43 -43.16 -33.13 34.95
C ASP A 43 -43.97 -33.08 33.59
N LEU A 44 -44.02 -34.18 32.81
CA LEU A 44 -44.81 -34.40 31.56
C LEU A 44 -44.30 -33.65 30.31
N GLY A 45 -44.31 -34.24 29.10
CA GLY A 45 -44.67 -35.60 28.68
C GLY A 45 -44.67 -35.74 27.14
N ASP A 46 -44.48 -36.97 26.64
CA ASP A 46 -44.47 -37.45 25.25
C ASP A 46 -43.49 -36.81 24.23
N ASP A 47 -42.97 -37.48 23.21
CA ASP A 47 -42.53 -38.87 22.89
C ASP A 47 -42.53 -38.96 21.35
N THR A 48 -41.39 -39.32 20.76
CA THR A 48 -41.33 -40.14 19.53
C THR A 48 -39.87 -40.46 19.18
N THR A 49 -39.38 -41.54 19.77
CA THR A 49 -38.64 -42.65 19.10
C THR A 49 -37.65 -42.41 17.94
N GLN A 50 -36.49 -43.07 18.07
CA GLN A 50 -35.66 -43.81 17.06
C GLN A 50 -34.22 -43.31 16.74
N PRO A 51 -33.28 -44.23 16.36
CA PRO A 51 -32.13 -44.55 17.22
C PRO A 51 -30.75 -44.12 16.70
N PRO A 52 -29.67 -44.19 17.52
CA PRO A 52 -28.34 -43.73 17.13
C PRO A 52 -27.59 -44.72 16.23
N ARG A 53 -26.90 -44.20 15.20
CA ARG A 53 -26.02 -45.01 14.33
C ARG A 53 -24.55 -44.92 14.78
N ALA A 54 -23.91 -46.08 14.81
CA ALA A 54 -22.63 -46.29 15.50
C ALA A 54 -21.39 -45.70 14.80
N LYS A 55 -20.35 -45.43 15.60
CA LYS A 55 -18.97 -45.28 15.14
C LYS A 55 -18.51 -46.57 14.45
N ARG A 56 -17.82 -46.47 13.30
CA ARG A 56 -16.98 -47.55 12.76
C ARG A 56 -15.66 -47.01 12.21
N SER A 57 -14.63 -47.84 12.33
CA SER A 57 -13.24 -47.59 12.00
C SER A 57 -12.80 -48.26 10.69
N ARG A 58 -11.69 -47.77 10.11
CA ARG A 58 -10.67 -48.48 9.30
C ARG A 58 -11.10 -49.67 8.41
N HIS A 59 -10.97 -49.48 7.09
CA HIS A 59 -10.00 -50.14 6.18
C HIS A 59 -9.77 -49.14 5.01
N GLU A 60 -8.62 -48.95 4.36
CA GLU A 60 -7.49 -49.79 3.90
C GLU A 60 -7.67 -50.30 2.45
N PHE A 61 -6.60 -50.17 1.64
CA PHE A 61 -6.52 -50.31 0.16
C PHE A 61 -7.27 -49.21 -0.65
N ASP A 62 -6.81 -48.81 -1.84
CA ASP A 62 -6.03 -49.56 -2.84
C ASP A 62 -4.83 -48.80 -3.47
N LYS A 63 -3.88 -49.54 -4.05
CA LYS A 63 -2.68 -49.07 -4.76
C LYS A 63 -2.74 -49.47 -6.23
N SER A 64 -2.85 -48.50 -7.14
CA SER A 64 -2.79 -48.76 -8.59
C SER A 64 -2.03 -47.67 -9.33
N ALA A 65 -0.76 -47.94 -9.65
CA ALA A 65 0.07 -47.13 -10.54
C ALA A 65 0.73 -48.06 -11.57
N PRO A 66 0.63 -47.82 -12.89
CA PRO A 66 1.34 -48.61 -13.89
C PRO A 66 2.81 -48.18 -14.00
N GLN A 67 3.73 -49.14 -13.98
CA GLN A 67 5.11 -48.96 -14.44
C GLN A 67 5.18 -49.10 -15.97
N MET A 68 6.14 -48.40 -16.59
CA MET A 68 6.62 -48.64 -17.95
C MET A 68 8.12 -48.32 -18.00
N ASP A 69 8.94 -49.34 -17.76
CA ASP A 69 10.24 -49.49 -18.44
C ASP A 69 9.92 -50.13 -19.83
N ASP A 70 10.74 -50.11 -20.89
CA ASP A 70 12.19 -49.91 -21.00
C ASP A 70 12.55 -49.60 -22.49
N LEU A 71 13.85 -49.56 -22.81
CA LEU A 71 14.53 -49.73 -24.12
C LEU A 71 15.22 -48.51 -24.78
N LEU A 72 16.55 -48.62 -24.78
CA LEU A 72 17.53 -47.86 -25.59
C LEU A 72 17.52 -48.33 -27.08
N PRO A 73 18.29 -47.67 -27.97
CA PRO A 73 19.66 -48.11 -28.18
C PRO A 73 20.74 -47.01 -28.29
N THR A 74 21.97 -47.42 -27.98
CA THR A 74 23.25 -46.73 -28.06
C THR A 74 23.71 -46.34 -29.47
N GLN A 75 24.58 -45.32 -29.59
CA GLN A 75 25.74 -45.35 -30.49
C GLN A 75 26.96 -44.60 -29.90
N THR A 76 28.16 -44.93 -30.40
CA THR A 76 29.48 -44.75 -29.75
C THR A 76 30.53 -44.09 -30.66
N THR A 77 31.39 -43.24 -30.09
CA THR A 77 32.79 -42.95 -30.53
C THR A 77 33.51 -42.17 -29.39
N SER A 78 34.55 -42.69 -28.72
CA SER A 78 36.00 -42.61 -29.03
C SER A 78 36.51 -41.18 -29.33
N SER A 79 37.52 -40.62 -28.66
CA SER A 79 38.88 -41.20 -28.50
C SER A 79 39.77 -40.63 -27.34
N SER A 80 40.92 -41.29 -27.16
CA SER A 80 42.14 -41.10 -26.33
C SER A 80 42.63 -39.67 -25.94
N PHE A 81 43.23 -39.40 -24.76
CA PHE A 81 44.56 -39.83 -24.20
C PHE A 81 45.78 -39.29 -25.01
N ILE A 82 46.92 -38.76 -24.49
CA ILE A 82 47.59 -38.67 -23.15
C ILE A 82 48.24 -37.23 -22.96
N PRO A 83 49.25 -36.87 -22.10
CA PRO A 83 49.40 -35.51 -21.56
C PRO A 83 50.68 -34.77 -22.01
N ASN A 84 50.99 -33.61 -21.43
CA ASN A 84 52.40 -33.25 -21.18
C ASN A 84 52.59 -32.21 -20.05
N THR A 85 53.74 -32.33 -19.39
CA THR A 85 54.32 -31.37 -18.44
C THR A 85 55.01 -30.22 -19.17
N ASP A 86 55.05 -29.01 -18.62
CA ASP A 86 56.31 -28.46 -18.07
C ASP A 86 56.16 -27.18 -17.23
N SER A 87 57.26 -26.78 -16.59
CA SER A 87 57.34 -25.72 -15.58
C SER A 87 57.85 -24.38 -16.12
N THR A 88 57.30 -23.26 -15.66
CA THR A 88 58.02 -21.96 -15.60
C THR A 88 57.66 -21.13 -14.37
N MET A 89 58.67 -20.47 -13.79
CA MET A 89 58.54 -19.47 -12.73
C MET A 89 58.36 -18.05 -13.30
N PHE A 90 58.02 -17.12 -12.39
CA PHE A 90 58.18 -15.66 -12.42
C PHE A 90 57.01 -14.75 -12.85
N SER A 91 56.46 -14.12 -11.81
CA SER A 91 56.33 -12.66 -11.64
C SER A 91 54.94 -12.01 -11.77
N LEU A 92 54.78 -10.98 -10.94
CA LEU A 92 53.79 -9.89 -11.02
C LEU A 92 53.88 -9.22 -12.42
N ASP A 93 52.86 -8.55 -12.96
CA ASP A 93 51.97 -7.60 -12.26
C ASP A 93 50.66 -7.30 -13.04
N GLN A 94 49.80 -6.42 -12.51
CA GLN A 94 48.66 -5.74 -13.18
C GLN A 94 47.46 -6.60 -13.65
N THR A 95 46.52 -6.86 -12.74
CA THR A 95 45.12 -7.10 -13.10
C THR A 95 44.44 -5.81 -13.53
N PHE A 96 44.06 -5.69 -14.81
CA PHE A 96 43.12 -4.66 -15.26
C PHE A 96 41.76 -4.87 -14.58
N VAL A 97 41.34 -3.90 -13.77
CA VAL A 97 39.95 -3.81 -13.30
C VAL A 97 39.13 -3.20 -14.44
N THR A 98 38.37 -4.03 -15.16
CA THR A 98 37.34 -3.55 -16.06
C THR A 98 36.17 -2.98 -15.26
N GLU A 99 35.96 -1.67 -15.35
CA GLU A 99 34.75 -1.03 -14.83
C GLU A 99 33.50 -1.60 -15.51
N PRO A 100 32.38 -1.76 -14.78
CA PRO A 100 31.09 -2.06 -15.41
C PRO A 100 30.62 -0.83 -16.21
N PRO A 101 30.01 -1.02 -17.40
CA PRO A 101 29.75 0.08 -18.33
C PRO A 101 28.71 1.07 -17.81
N ALA A 102 29.04 2.37 -17.84
CA ALA A 102 28.20 3.48 -17.39
C ALA A 102 27.01 3.84 -18.33
N LEU A 103 26.46 2.85 -19.06
CA LEU A 103 25.51 3.04 -20.17
C LEU A 103 24.02 3.00 -19.78
N LEU A 104 23.67 3.28 -18.52
CA LEU A 104 22.26 3.29 -18.05
C LEU A 104 21.85 4.60 -17.34
N ALA A 105 22.74 5.59 -17.23
CA ALA A 105 22.48 6.81 -16.45
C ALA A 105 21.90 7.96 -17.29
N THR A 106 22.18 8.02 -18.59
CA THR A 106 21.73 9.10 -19.49
C THR A 106 20.29 8.94 -19.95
N ASP A 107 19.87 7.72 -20.25
CA ASP A 107 18.60 7.47 -20.94
C ASP A 107 17.42 7.67 -19.99
N LEU A 108 17.55 7.21 -18.74
CA LEU A 108 16.50 7.30 -17.72
C LEU A 108 16.16 8.74 -17.30
N ASN A 109 17.11 9.69 -17.38
CA ASN A 109 16.80 11.11 -17.13
C ASN A 109 15.95 11.73 -18.25
N THR A 110 16.07 11.21 -19.48
CA THR A 110 15.24 11.68 -20.61
C THR A 110 13.81 11.13 -20.49
N GLU A 111 13.67 9.87 -20.08
CA GLU A 111 12.37 9.19 -19.90
C GLU A 111 11.57 9.68 -18.68
N VAL A 112 12.23 10.02 -17.57
CA VAL A 112 11.55 10.61 -16.39
C VAL A 112 11.04 12.01 -16.71
N ASN A 113 11.83 12.83 -17.43
CA ASN A 113 11.42 14.17 -17.84
C ASN A 113 10.30 14.14 -18.91
N SER A 114 10.33 13.19 -19.84
CA SER A 114 9.23 13.01 -20.82
C SER A 114 7.95 12.59 -20.11
N SER A 115 8.00 11.60 -19.22
CA SER A 115 6.86 11.13 -18.43
C SER A 115 6.22 12.26 -17.60
N GLN A 116 7.03 13.06 -16.91
CA GLN A 116 6.55 14.24 -16.17
C GLN A 116 5.84 15.24 -17.10
N THR A 117 6.42 15.52 -18.27
CA THR A 117 5.85 16.44 -19.26
C THR A 117 4.51 15.93 -19.79
N THR A 118 4.39 14.62 -20.07
CA THR A 118 3.15 13.99 -20.50
C THR A 118 2.07 14.05 -19.41
N LEU A 119 2.40 13.80 -18.14
CA LEU A 119 1.42 13.92 -17.04
C LEU A 119 0.93 15.37 -16.86
N GLN A 120 1.83 16.36 -16.97
CA GLN A 120 1.46 17.79 -16.95
C GLN A 120 0.67 18.22 -18.19
N GLN A 121 0.82 17.53 -19.33
CA GLN A 121 -0.04 17.73 -20.49
C GLN A 121 -1.42 17.14 -20.23
N ILE A 122 -1.53 15.85 -19.89
CA ILE A 122 -2.82 15.18 -19.61
C ILE A 122 -3.63 15.94 -18.55
N SER A 123 -2.98 16.44 -17.50
CA SER A 123 -3.65 17.26 -16.47
C SER A 123 -4.27 18.54 -17.03
N ARG A 124 -3.60 19.24 -17.97
CA ARG A 124 -4.12 20.47 -18.59
C ARG A 124 -5.20 20.18 -19.63
N GLU A 125 -5.03 19.12 -20.42
CA GLU A 125 -6.06 18.68 -21.37
C GLU A 125 -7.33 18.24 -20.61
N LEU A 126 -7.19 17.60 -19.44
CA LEU A 126 -8.32 17.25 -18.57
C LEU A 126 -9.06 18.47 -18.03
N GLU A 127 -8.37 19.53 -17.61
CA GLU A 127 -8.99 20.80 -17.24
C GLU A 127 -9.76 21.42 -18.42
N GLY A 128 -9.17 21.42 -19.62
CA GLY A 128 -9.81 21.87 -20.85
C GLY A 128 -11.05 21.06 -21.21
N MET A 129 -10.97 19.73 -21.08
CA MET A 129 -12.10 18.81 -21.25
C MET A 129 -13.21 19.07 -20.22
N GLN A 130 -12.90 19.33 -18.95
CA GLN A 130 -13.90 19.66 -17.95
C GLN A 130 -14.67 20.96 -18.30
N GLU A 131 -14.05 21.93 -18.98
CA GLU A 131 -14.73 23.12 -19.50
C GLU A 131 -15.56 22.80 -20.76
N GLN A 132 -15.02 22.01 -21.69
CA GLN A 132 -15.77 21.53 -22.87
C GLN A 132 -17.04 20.75 -22.47
N LEU A 133 -17.00 19.94 -21.40
CA LEU A 133 -18.17 19.24 -20.87
C LEU A 133 -19.28 20.22 -20.46
N LYS A 134 -18.95 21.39 -19.90
CA LYS A 134 -19.94 22.41 -19.55
C LYS A 134 -20.58 23.02 -20.80
N HIS A 135 -19.78 23.26 -21.84
CA HIS A 135 -20.30 23.72 -23.14
C HIS A 135 -21.25 22.68 -23.77
N ILE A 136 -20.87 21.40 -23.79
CA ILE A 136 -21.72 20.30 -24.27
C ILE A 136 -23.00 20.21 -23.42
N ARG A 137 -22.90 20.27 -22.08
CA ARG A 137 -24.05 20.27 -21.17
C ARG A 137 -25.01 21.41 -21.51
N ASN A 138 -24.50 22.63 -21.63
CA ASN A 138 -25.30 23.82 -21.90
C ASN A 138 -25.96 23.76 -23.30
N ALA A 139 -25.25 23.27 -24.32
CA ALA A 139 -25.82 23.08 -25.65
C ALA A 139 -26.94 22.03 -25.62
N GLN A 140 -26.71 20.88 -24.96
CA GLN A 140 -27.70 19.81 -24.85
C GLN A 140 -28.95 20.22 -24.04
N VAL A 141 -28.80 20.98 -22.95
CA VAL A 141 -29.94 21.56 -22.20
C VAL A 141 -30.84 22.39 -23.12
N ASN A 142 -30.24 23.21 -23.98
CA ASN A 142 -30.96 24.17 -24.83
C ASN A 142 -31.54 23.57 -26.13
N LEU A 143 -31.31 22.28 -26.42
CA LEU A 143 -31.89 21.65 -27.60
C LEU A 143 -33.43 21.68 -27.59
N PRO A 144 -34.11 21.85 -28.75
CA PRO A 144 -35.52 21.55 -28.85
C PRO A 144 -35.80 20.05 -28.65
N VAL A 145 -37.06 19.71 -28.34
CA VAL A 145 -37.56 18.32 -28.36
C VAL A 145 -38.80 18.32 -29.27
N PRO A 146 -38.83 17.58 -30.40
CA PRO A 146 -37.77 16.70 -30.91
C PRO A 146 -36.49 17.46 -31.31
N VAL A 147 -35.36 16.75 -31.25
CA VAL A 147 -34.04 17.30 -31.60
C VAL A 147 -33.92 17.42 -33.12
N GLN A 148 -33.33 18.51 -33.62
CA GLN A 148 -33.04 18.66 -35.05
C GLN A 148 -31.83 17.80 -35.45
N GLN A 149 -31.88 17.20 -36.64
CA GLN A 149 -30.84 16.28 -37.11
C GLN A 149 -29.44 16.89 -37.10
N SER A 150 -29.29 18.16 -37.52
CA SER A 150 -28.02 18.90 -37.51
C SER A 150 -27.43 19.05 -36.11
N ASP A 151 -28.28 19.37 -35.14
CA ASP A 151 -27.87 19.69 -33.77
C ASP A 151 -27.53 18.40 -33.01
N PHE A 152 -28.27 17.32 -33.30
CA PHE A 152 -27.95 15.97 -32.87
C PHE A 152 -26.59 15.50 -33.41
N GLU A 153 -26.37 15.59 -34.73
CA GLU A 153 -25.14 15.14 -35.37
C GLU A 153 -23.91 15.86 -34.83
N GLN A 154 -23.98 17.19 -34.67
CA GLN A 154 -22.87 17.97 -34.11
C GLN A 154 -22.54 17.54 -32.67
N LEU A 155 -23.55 17.44 -31.80
CA LEU A 155 -23.33 17.07 -30.39
C LEU A 155 -22.89 15.62 -30.22
N ASP A 156 -23.41 14.68 -31.02
CA ASP A 156 -22.97 13.28 -30.99
C ASP A 156 -21.52 13.14 -31.49
N ILE A 157 -21.10 13.92 -32.49
CA ILE A 157 -19.70 14.00 -32.93
C ILE A 157 -18.81 14.55 -31.80
N ASP A 158 -19.18 15.67 -31.17
CA ASP A 158 -18.39 16.28 -30.09
C ASP A 158 -18.27 15.35 -28.88
N GLN A 159 -19.36 14.68 -28.49
CA GLN A 159 -19.37 13.70 -27.40
C GLN A 159 -18.52 12.46 -27.75
N LYS A 160 -18.65 11.89 -28.94
CA LYS A 160 -17.84 10.74 -29.39
C LYS A 160 -16.35 11.07 -29.44
N LYS A 161 -15.99 12.24 -29.94
CA LYS A 161 -14.61 12.73 -29.96
C LYS A 161 -14.05 12.80 -28.55
N MET A 162 -14.76 13.45 -27.63
CA MET A 162 -14.32 13.63 -26.25
C MET A 162 -14.22 12.29 -25.48
N ILE A 163 -15.12 11.34 -25.75
CA ILE A 163 -15.05 9.96 -25.23
C ILE A 163 -13.77 9.26 -25.74
N ALA A 164 -13.45 9.38 -27.03
CA ALA A 164 -12.25 8.79 -27.62
C ALA A 164 -10.94 9.40 -27.08
N GLU A 165 -10.93 10.71 -26.84
CA GLU A 165 -9.82 11.42 -26.18
C GLU A 165 -9.62 10.90 -24.74
N CYS A 166 -10.70 10.72 -23.97
CA CYS A 166 -10.63 10.15 -22.63
C CYS A 166 -10.04 8.73 -22.61
N TYR A 167 -10.42 7.85 -23.54
CA TYR A 167 -9.83 6.51 -23.66
C TYR A 167 -8.35 6.56 -24.03
N THR A 168 -7.96 7.41 -24.97
CA THR A 168 -6.56 7.65 -25.35
C THR A 168 -5.72 8.08 -24.14
N PHE A 169 -6.22 9.00 -23.32
CA PHE A 169 -5.53 9.42 -22.10
C PHE A 169 -5.42 8.31 -21.06
N LYS A 170 -6.45 7.47 -20.86
CA LYS A 170 -6.36 6.31 -19.97
C LYS A 170 -5.30 5.31 -20.44
N GLU A 171 -5.22 5.02 -21.74
CA GLU A 171 -4.17 4.16 -22.31
C GLU A 171 -2.76 4.76 -22.09
N HIS A 172 -2.59 6.06 -22.28
CA HIS A 172 -1.34 6.75 -21.97
C HIS A 172 -0.95 6.64 -20.48
N LEU A 173 -1.90 6.83 -19.55
CA LEU A 173 -1.65 6.68 -18.11
C LEU A 173 -1.27 5.24 -17.75
N GLU A 174 -1.96 4.23 -18.31
CA GLU A 174 -1.61 2.83 -18.11
C GLU A 174 -0.20 2.52 -18.63
N ASN A 175 0.16 3.04 -19.80
CA ASN A 175 1.48 2.85 -20.40
C ASN A 175 2.59 3.47 -19.53
N ILE A 176 2.40 4.70 -19.04
CA ILE A 176 3.35 5.37 -18.14
C ILE A 176 3.61 4.52 -16.89
N VAL A 177 2.56 3.99 -16.24
CA VAL A 177 2.69 3.12 -15.06
C VAL A 177 3.34 1.77 -15.40
N ALA A 178 3.10 1.24 -16.60
CA ALA A 178 3.67 -0.03 -17.05
C ALA A 178 5.16 0.04 -17.39
N THR A 179 5.65 1.21 -17.81
CA THR A 179 7.01 1.40 -18.33
C THR A 179 7.95 2.12 -17.36
N ASN A 180 7.45 3.06 -16.57
CA ASN A 180 8.28 3.95 -15.73
C ASN A 180 8.14 3.65 -14.23
N ILE A 181 9.24 3.70 -13.49
CA ILE A 181 9.21 3.75 -12.01
C ILE A 181 9.06 5.22 -11.61
N LEU A 182 7.89 5.56 -11.08
CA LEU A 182 7.49 6.95 -10.83
C LEU A 182 7.85 7.37 -9.40
N ALA A 183 8.17 8.66 -9.25
CA ALA A 183 8.23 9.28 -7.92
C ALA A 183 6.82 9.33 -7.29
N PRO A 184 6.70 9.27 -5.95
CA PRO A 184 5.40 9.15 -5.27
C PRO A 184 4.34 10.16 -5.74
N GLN A 185 4.70 11.44 -5.84
CA GLN A 185 3.80 12.50 -6.28
C GLN A 185 3.24 12.26 -7.69
N TYR A 186 4.00 11.62 -8.59
CA TYR A 186 3.55 11.26 -9.92
C TYR A 186 2.68 10.00 -9.94
N ILE A 187 2.93 9.05 -9.03
CA ILE A 187 2.03 7.89 -8.86
C ILE A 187 0.64 8.38 -8.43
N PHE A 188 0.55 9.26 -7.43
CA PHE A 188 -0.74 9.78 -6.97
C PHE A 188 -1.40 10.72 -7.99
N LEU A 189 -0.62 11.48 -8.77
CA LEU A 189 -1.15 12.25 -9.89
C LEU A 189 -1.79 11.34 -10.94
N VAL A 190 -1.12 10.26 -11.37
CA VAL A 190 -1.71 9.28 -12.32
C VAL A 190 -3.01 8.70 -11.77
N LEU A 191 -3.04 8.30 -10.49
CA LEU A 191 -4.23 7.71 -9.88
C LEU A 191 -5.40 8.72 -9.79
N SER A 192 -5.13 10.01 -9.57
CA SER A 192 -6.15 11.08 -9.63
C SER A 192 -6.67 11.27 -11.05
N LEU A 193 -5.77 11.43 -12.03
CA LEU A 193 -6.13 11.64 -13.43
C LEU A 193 -6.94 10.46 -14.00
N ASP A 194 -6.55 9.22 -13.70
CA ASP A 194 -7.28 8.03 -14.13
C ASP A 194 -8.70 7.98 -13.53
N HIS A 195 -8.82 8.38 -12.26
CA HIS A 195 -10.11 8.44 -11.59
C HIS A 195 -11.01 9.54 -12.19
N GLU A 196 -10.48 10.75 -12.37
CA GLU A 196 -11.21 11.88 -12.95
C GLU A 196 -11.64 11.62 -14.40
N LEU A 197 -10.78 11.01 -15.22
CA LEU A 197 -11.13 10.53 -16.56
C LEU A 197 -12.26 9.49 -16.54
N SER A 198 -12.30 8.62 -15.53
CA SER A 198 -13.36 7.61 -15.38
C SER A 198 -14.70 8.25 -15.00
N VAL A 199 -14.70 9.27 -14.14
CA VAL A 199 -15.90 10.07 -13.81
C VAL A 199 -16.37 10.87 -15.02
N LEU A 200 -15.44 11.47 -15.78
CA LEU A 200 -15.73 12.22 -16.99
C LEU A 200 -16.36 11.33 -18.08
N LEU A 201 -15.82 10.13 -18.31
CA LEU A 201 -16.40 9.13 -19.19
C LEU A 201 -17.84 8.78 -18.78
N LYS A 202 -18.10 8.53 -17.48
CA LYS A 202 -19.45 8.23 -16.98
C LYS A 202 -20.43 9.38 -17.24
N LYS A 203 -19.99 10.64 -17.04
CA LYS A 203 -20.79 11.84 -17.35
C LYS A 203 -21.09 11.91 -18.85
N LEU A 204 -20.09 11.72 -19.73
CA LEU A 204 -20.27 11.71 -21.18
C LEU A 204 -21.19 10.58 -21.68
N THR A 205 -21.09 9.38 -21.12
CA THR A 205 -22.00 8.27 -21.45
C THR A 205 -23.45 8.64 -21.13
N LEU A 206 -23.74 9.22 -19.97
CA LEU A 206 -25.10 9.69 -19.64
C LEU A 206 -25.60 10.77 -20.61
N TYR A 207 -24.72 11.68 -21.04
CA TYR A 207 -25.08 12.75 -21.97
C TYR A 207 -25.45 12.16 -23.34
N GLN A 208 -24.67 11.20 -23.83
CA GLN A 208 -24.92 10.51 -25.09
C GLN A 208 -26.18 9.63 -25.04
N GLU A 209 -26.40 8.88 -23.95
CA GLU A 209 -27.62 8.08 -23.77
C GLU A 209 -28.88 8.96 -23.80
N GLU A 210 -28.85 10.12 -23.15
CA GLU A 210 -29.96 11.09 -23.16
C GLU A 210 -30.17 11.69 -24.56
N LEU A 211 -29.09 12.07 -25.26
CA LEU A 211 -29.14 12.68 -26.60
C LEU A 211 -29.74 11.70 -27.63
N HIS A 212 -29.28 10.45 -27.65
CA HIS A 212 -29.81 9.39 -28.52
C HIS A 212 -31.26 9.05 -28.21
N TYR A 213 -31.64 9.06 -26.93
CA TYR A 213 -33.03 8.86 -26.51
C TYR A 213 -33.94 9.98 -27.04
N TYR A 214 -33.56 11.26 -26.92
CA TYR A 214 -34.37 12.37 -27.44
C TYR A 214 -34.41 12.45 -28.97
N CYS A 215 -33.36 12.01 -29.67
CA CYS A 215 -33.36 11.93 -31.13
C CYS A 215 -34.32 10.84 -31.66
N SER A 216 -34.48 9.74 -30.91
CA SER A 216 -35.37 8.62 -31.27
C SER A 216 -36.71 8.64 -30.53
N TYR A 217 -37.02 9.72 -29.80
CA TYR A 217 -38.18 9.79 -28.91
C TYR A 217 -39.51 9.81 -29.67
N ASN A 218 -40.35 8.82 -29.38
CA ASN A 218 -41.73 8.74 -29.84
C ASN A 218 -42.64 8.59 -28.61
N PRO A 219 -43.54 9.56 -28.32
CA PRO A 219 -44.44 9.53 -27.17
C PRO A 219 -45.32 8.27 -27.03
N GLN A 220 -45.53 7.51 -28.10
CA GLN A 220 -46.37 6.30 -28.09
C GLN A 220 -45.59 5.00 -27.84
N THR A 221 -44.26 4.99 -28.01
CA THR A 221 -43.46 3.74 -27.99
C THR A 221 -42.19 3.81 -27.15
N SER A 222 -41.67 5.00 -26.84
CA SER A 222 -40.48 5.16 -26.00
C SER A 222 -40.78 4.83 -24.55
N GLN A 223 -40.06 3.85 -23.99
CA GLN A 223 -40.13 3.53 -22.56
C GLN A 223 -39.36 4.58 -21.74
N PRO A 224 -39.86 4.95 -20.54
CA PRO A 224 -39.18 5.89 -19.68
C PRO A 224 -37.86 5.32 -19.15
N ARG A 225 -36.85 6.18 -19.08
CA ARG A 225 -35.48 5.85 -18.64
C ARG A 225 -34.96 6.93 -17.70
N CYS A 226 -34.24 6.51 -16.66
CA CYS A 226 -33.47 7.42 -15.81
C CYS A 226 -32.08 7.64 -16.41
N PHE A 227 -31.67 8.89 -16.57
CA PHE A 227 -30.33 9.26 -17.07
C PHE A 227 -29.45 9.81 -15.94
N CYS A 228 -29.41 9.08 -14.84
CA CYS A 228 -28.68 9.44 -13.63
C CYS A 228 -27.88 8.23 -13.12
N SER A 229 -26.72 8.48 -12.53
CA SER A 229 -25.81 7.44 -12.02
C SER A 229 -25.16 7.89 -10.72
N LEU A 230 -24.77 6.92 -9.89
CA LEU A 230 -24.09 7.17 -8.63
C LEU A 230 -22.59 6.86 -8.80
N VAL A 231 -21.72 7.83 -8.52
CA VAL A 231 -20.26 7.67 -8.67
C VAL A 231 -19.53 7.94 -7.37
N ILE A 232 -18.51 7.14 -7.07
CA ILE A 232 -17.60 7.38 -5.94
C ILE A 232 -16.56 8.39 -6.41
N LEU A 233 -16.38 9.51 -5.71
CA LEU A 233 -15.39 10.56 -6.02
C LEU A 233 -14.12 10.49 -5.15
N LYS A 234 -14.24 9.97 -3.92
CA LYS A 234 -13.13 9.83 -2.97
C LYS A 234 -13.30 8.57 -2.16
N GLN A 235 -12.18 7.93 -1.80
CA GLN A 235 -12.17 6.70 -1.00
C GLN A 235 -10.80 6.43 -0.37
N PRO A 236 -10.72 5.96 0.89
CA PRO A 236 -9.45 5.67 1.57
C PRO A 236 -8.87 4.27 1.23
N PHE A 237 -9.47 3.57 0.25
CA PHE A 237 -9.11 2.20 -0.13
C PHE A 237 -8.06 2.20 -1.27
N PRO A 238 -7.33 1.09 -1.54
CA PRO A 238 -7.19 -0.11 -0.72
C PRO A 238 -6.41 0.12 0.60
N LYS A 239 -6.89 -0.43 1.72
CA LYS A 239 -6.17 -0.52 3.00
C LYS A 239 -6.75 -1.62 3.91
N PRO A 240 -5.96 -2.29 4.79
CA PRO A 240 -6.52 -3.06 5.90
C PRO A 240 -7.13 -2.13 6.96
N ILE A 241 -8.33 -2.44 7.44
CA ILE A 241 -9.08 -1.64 8.43
C ILE A 241 -9.29 -2.47 9.69
N LYS A 242 -8.96 -1.92 10.86
CA LYS A 242 -9.21 -2.59 12.14
C LYS A 242 -10.72 -2.52 12.45
N HIS A 243 -11.32 -3.65 12.81
CA HIS A 243 -12.76 -3.72 13.13
C HIS A 243 -13.14 -2.73 14.25
N ASN A 244 -14.38 -2.25 14.22
CA ASN A 244 -14.99 -1.28 15.14
C ASN A 244 -14.14 -0.04 15.46
N THR A 245 -13.14 0.26 14.64
CA THR A 245 -12.27 1.41 14.81
C THR A 245 -12.98 2.62 14.19
N ARG A 246 -13.26 3.65 15.00
CA ARG A 246 -13.66 4.96 14.48
C ARG A 246 -12.56 5.47 13.55
N ALA A 247 -12.88 6.35 12.59
CA ALA A 247 -11.84 7.16 11.95
C ALA A 247 -11.08 7.92 13.03
N GLN A 248 -9.88 7.45 13.41
CA GLN A 248 -9.24 7.85 14.68
C GLN A 248 -8.85 9.33 14.69
N ASN A 249 -8.65 9.91 13.50
CA ASN A 249 -8.46 11.34 13.25
C ASN A 249 -9.24 11.69 11.98
N ILE A 250 -10.44 12.28 12.13
CA ILE A 250 -11.32 12.71 11.01
C ILE A 250 -10.59 13.67 10.05
N GLU A 251 -9.60 14.41 10.53
CA GLU A 251 -8.77 15.34 9.75
C GLU A 251 -7.73 14.65 8.84
N THR A 252 -7.43 13.35 9.07
CA THR A 252 -6.34 12.65 8.36
C THR A 252 -6.80 11.42 7.56
N GLU A 253 -7.95 10.82 7.91
CA GLU A 253 -8.52 9.73 7.11
C GLU A 253 -9.45 10.31 6.03
N GLU A 254 -9.14 10.06 4.76
CA GLU A 254 -9.94 10.56 3.64
C GLU A 254 -11.36 9.93 3.66
N PRO A 255 -12.44 10.74 3.69
CA PRO A 255 -13.81 10.23 3.74
C PRO A 255 -14.20 9.60 2.40
N VAL A 256 -15.19 8.70 2.42
CA VAL A 256 -15.82 8.27 1.16
C VAL A 256 -16.82 9.34 0.73
N ILE A 257 -16.67 9.86 -0.49
CA ILE A 257 -17.60 10.83 -1.09
C ILE A 257 -18.21 10.22 -2.33
N VAL A 258 -19.52 10.39 -2.47
CA VAL A 258 -20.33 9.86 -3.57
C VAL A 258 -21.14 11.00 -4.19
N GLU A 259 -21.18 11.11 -5.52
CA GLU A 259 -21.92 12.12 -6.29
C GLU A 259 -23.06 11.43 -7.08
N LEU A 260 -24.26 12.02 -7.05
CA LEU A 260 -25.34 11.71 -7.99
C LEU A 260 -25.14 12.55 -9.25
N ILE A 261 -24.71 11.93 -10.34
CA ILE A 261 -24.50 12.59 -11.62
C ILE A 261 -25.72 12.42 -12.52
N SER A 262 -26.11 13.48 -13.23
CA SER A 262 -27.23 13.47 -14.17
C SER A 262 -26.82 13.95 -15.57
N ALA A 263 -27.50 13.39 -16.58
CA ALA A 263 -27.49 13.93 -17.93
C ALA A 263 -28.08 15.36 -17.97
N PRO A 264 -27.84 16.13 -19.05
CA PRO A 264 -28.07 17.58 -19.04
C PRO A 264 -29.53 17.99 -18.78
N LYS A 265 -30.51 17.27 -19.33
CA LYS A 265 -31.96 17.54 -19.12
C LYS A 265 -32.59 16.73 -17.99
N ALA A 266 -31.90 15.69 -17.51
CA ALA A 266 -32.41 14.81 -16.47
C ALA A 266 -32.57 15.51 -15.11
N SER A 267 -33.82 15.68 -14.68
CA SER A 267 -34.18 16.08 -13.32
C SER A 267 -34.30 14.82 -12.45
N CYS A 268 -33.35 14.63 -11.54
CA CYS A 268 -33.31 13.54 -10.57
C CYS A 268 -33.14 14.10 -9.15
N ARG A 269 -33.78 13.48 -8.16
CA ARG A 269 -33.59 13.78 -6.74
C ARG A 269 -33.55 12.49 -5.92
N ALA A 270 -32.58 12.37 -5.02
CA ALA A 270 -32.56 11.29 -4.03
C ALA A 270 -33.81 11.35 -3.15
N GLU A 271 -34.50 10.22 -3.02
CA GLU A 271 -35.65 10.05 -2.14
C GLU A 271 -35.24 9.43 -0.80
N THR A 272 -34.26 8.52 -0.83
CA THR A 272 -33.67 7.90 0.37
C THR A 272 -32.27 8.47 0.66
N PRO A 273 -31.75 8.30 1.89
CA PRO A 273 -30.31 8.37 2.13
C PRO A 273 -29.54 7.42 1.19
N VAL A 274 -28.29 7.76 0.90
CA VAL A 274 -27.36 6.86 0.21
C VAL A 274 -26.89 5.81 1.20
N LYS A 275 -27.02 4.52 0.84
CA LYS A 275 -26.68 3.38 1.67
C LYS A 275 -25.43 2.65 1.15
N ALA A 276 -24.42 2.52 2.00
CA ALA A 276 -23.25 1.68 1.78
C ALA A 276 -23.56 0.21 2.07
N GLN A 277 -23.26 -0.68 1.12
CA GLN A 277 -23.43 -2.13 1.23
C GLN A 277 -22.08 -2.84 1.11
N LEU A 278 -21.82 -3.83 1.98
CA LEU A 278 -20.60 -4.64 1.90
C LEU A 278 -20.74 -5.74 0.85
N MET A 279 -19.83 -5.75 -0.11
CA MET A 279 -19.76 -6.74 -1.18
C MET A 279 -18.55 -7.64 -0.98
N HIS A 280 -18.77 -8.96 -1.03
CA HIS A 280 -17.74 -9.98 -0.94
C HIS A 280 -17.47 -10.57 -2.34
N GLU A 281 -16.20 -10.61 -2.79
CA GLU A 281 -15.87 -11.20 -4.10
C GLU A 281 -16.12 -12.73 -4.14
N ASP A 282 -15.99 -13.42 -3.01
CA ASP A 282 -16.01 -14.89 -2.93
C ASP A 282 -17.39 -15.54 -2.65
N PHE A 283 -18.45 -14.76 -2.33
CA PHE A 283 -19.70 -15.33 -1.82
C PHE A 283 -20.85 -15.32 -2.84
N HIS A 284 -21.22 -16.53 -3.28
CA HIS A 284 -22.52 -16.80 -3.95
C HIS A 284 -23.67 -17.04 -2.94
N SER A 285 -23.40 -16.96 -1.63
CA SER A 285 -24.41 -17.09 -0.59
C SER A 285 -25.22 -15.80 -0.44
N LYS A 286 -26.49 -15.94 -0.03
CA LYS A 286 -27.46 -14.83 0.15
C LYS A 286 -26.82 -13.57 0.75
N ARG A 287 -27.25 -12.39 0.28
CA ARG A 287 -26.93 -11.05 0.83
C ARG A 287 -27.40 -10.89 2.30
N GLY A 288 -26.80 -11.64 3.23
CA GLY A 288 -26.89 -11.35 4.65
C GLY A 288 -26.12 -10.08 4.88
N SER A 289 -26.82 -8.99 5.19
CA SER A 289 -26.19 -7.67 5.35
C SER A 289 -25.20 -7.73 6.52
N VAL A 290 -23.91 -7.76 6.20
CA VAL A 290 -22.88 -7.48 7.20
C VAL A 290 -23.12 -6.05 7.64
N GLU A 291 -23.47 -5.90 8.91
CA GLU A 291 -23.83 -4.62 9.51
C GLU A 291 -22.64 -3.65 9.40
N ILE A 292 -22.91 -2.44 8.91
CA ILE A 292 -21.94 -1.33 8.84
C ILE A 292 -22.57 -0.19 9.63
N HIS A 293 -21.88 0.31 10.65
CA HIS A 293 -22.33 1.50 11.37
C HIS A 293 -22.08 2.75 10.52
N ASN A 294 -23.00 3.72 10.60
CA ASN A 294 -23.03 4.93 9.76
C ASN A 294 -23.11 4.64 8.25
N SER A 295 -23.73 3.51 7.88
CA SER A 295 -23.90 3.07 6.48
C SER A 295 -24.87 3.91 5.65
N GLU A 296 -25.64 4.79 6.26
CA GLU A 296 -26.60 5.64 5.57
C GLU A 296 -26.26 7.11 5.81
N GLN A 297 -26.23 7.90 4.72
CA GLN A 297 -25.94 9.34 4.76
C GLN A 297 -26.90 10.09 3.82
N PRO A 298 -27.43 11.25 4.22
CA PRO A 298 -28.23 12.08 3.33
C PRO A 298 -27.37 12.61 2.18
N MET A 299 -28.03 12.90 1.06
CA MET A 299 -27.45 13.66 -0.04
C MET A 299 -27.67 15.15 0.20
N ASP A 300 -26.63 15.97 -0.01
CA ASP A 300 -26.73 17.44 0.03
C ASP A 300 -27.37 18.01 -1.25
N ASP A 301 -27.71 19.30 -1.23
CA ASP A 301 -28.36 19.99 -2.36
C ASP A 301 -27.48 20.07 -3.62
N GLU A 302 -26.17 19.83 -3.49
CA GLU A 302 -25.21 19.75 -4.61
C GLU A 302 -25.14 18.33 -5.21
N GLY A 303 -25.81 17.34 -4.60
CA GLY A 303 -25.85 15.96 -5.06
C GLY A 303 -24.79 15.04 -4.44
N PHE A 304 -24.09 15.45 -3.38
CA PHE A 304 -23.07 14.64 -2.71
C PHE A 304 -23.59 13.97 -1.43
N ALA A 305 -23.17 12.72 -1.21
CA ALA A 305 -23.25 12.05 0.09
C ALA A 305 -21.84 11.80 0.63
N ARG A 306 -21.61 12.13 1.90
CA ARG A 306 -20.30 12.09 2.55
C ARG A 306 -20.33 11.11 3.72
N PHE A 307 -19.43 10.13 3.70
CA PHE A 307 -19.32 9.09 4.73
C PHE A 307 -18.00 9.27 5.51
N PRO A 308 -18.00 10.07 6.59
CA PRO A 308 -16.76 10.40 7.33
C PRO A 308 -16.27 9.29 8.27
N ASP A 309 -17.15 8.37 8.68
CA ASP A 309 -16.87 7.40 9.74
C ASP A 309 -17.62 6.08 9.54
N LEU A 310 -17.33 5.39 8.43
CA LEU A 310 -17.80 4.03 8.16
C LEU A 310 -17.10 3.05 9.10
N ARG A 311 -17.86 2.38 9.99
CA ARG A 311 -17.28 1.39 10.92
C ARG A 311 -17.78 -0.01 10.64
N PHE A 312 -16.84 -0.95 10.68
CA PHE A 312 -17.07 -2.36 10.40
C PHE A 312 -17.01 -3.16 11.71
N PRO A 313 -18.15 -3.47 12.36
CA PRO A 313 -18.18 -4.20 13.63
C PRO A 313 -17.60 -5.61 13.52
N SER A 314 -17.75 -6.28 12.37
CA SER A 314 -17.23 -7.62 12.10
C SER A 314 -16.01 -7.61 11.18
N GLY A 315 -15.01 -8.45 11.48
CA GLY A 315 -13.88 -8.69 10.59
C GLY A 315 -14.25 -9.55 9.38
N SER A 316 -13.64 -9.28 8.21
CA SER A 316 -13.93 -9.98 6.96
C SER A 316 -13.24 -11.35 6.84
N ARG A 317 -12.68 -11.89 7.93
CA ARG A 317 -11.96 -13.18 7.98
C ARG A 317 -10.84 -13.28 6.92
N GLN A 318 -10.08 -12.20 6.75
CA GLN A 318 -9.03 -12.05 5.72
C GLN A 318 -9.53 -12.15 4.27
N LYS A 319 -10.85 -12.10 4.03
CA LYS A 319 -11.41 -11.99 2.68
C LYS A 319 -11.45 -10.54 2.22
N VAL A 320 -11.17 -10.36 0.93
CA VAL A 320 -11.31 -9.09 0.23
C VAL A 320 -12.79 -8.71 0.15
N VAL A 321 -13.08 -7.46 0.50
CA VAL A 321 -14.40 -6.84 0.43
C VAL A 321 -14.32 -5.49 -0.29
N ARG A 322 -15.46 -5.04 -0.80
CA ARG A 322 -15.67 -3.72 -1.41
C ARG A 322 -16.96 -3.12 -0.87
N LEU A 323 -17.17 -1.82 -1.05
CA LEU A 323 -18.47 -1.19 -0.88
C LEU A 323 -19.13 -0.96 -2.22
N GLN A 324 -20.46 -1.08 -2.23
CA GLN A 324 -21.34 -0.55 -3.25
C GLN A 324 -22.27 0.47 -2.59
N PHE A 325 -22.49 1.62 -3.21
CA PHE A 325 -23.41 2.62 -2.71
C PHE A 325 -24.73 2.52 -3.47
N VAL A 326 -25.84 2.66 -2.77
CA VAL A 326 -27.18 2.46 -3.33
C VAL A 326 -28.11 3.57 -2.86
N VAL A 327 -28.92 4.13 -3.76
CA VAL A 327 -29.90 5.18 -3.44
C VAL A 327 -31.14 5.04 -4.33
N GLU A 328 -32.34 5.21 -3.77
CA GLU A 328 -33.55 5.36 -4.57
C GLU A 328 -33.68 6.83 -4.99
N VAL A 329 -33.83 7.06 -6.30
CA VAL A 329 -34.06 8.38 -6.87
C VAL A 329 -35.44 8.48 -7.50
N THR A 330 -36.07 9.64 -7.32
CA THR A 330 -37.17 10.09 -8.17
C THR A 330 -36.59 10.80 -9.39
N TYR A 331 -37.19 10.60 -10.56
CA TYR A 331 -36.79 11.29 -11.79
C TYR A 331 -38.01 11.70 -12.62
N VAL A 332 -37.93 12.85 -13.29
CA VAL A 332 -39.03 13.38 -14.12
C VAL A 332 -38.83 12.92 -15.57
N GLN A 333 -39.84 12.24 -16.11
CA GLN A 333 -39.87 11.80 -17.51
C GLN A 333 -40.25 12.95 -18.46
N PRO A 334 -39.96 12.86 -19.78
CA PRO A 334 -40.33 13.91 -20.75
C PRO A 334 -41.84 14.20 -20.86
N ASN A 335 -42.68 13.25 -20.46
CA ASN A 335 -44.14 13.37 -20.40
C ASN A 335 -44.64 13.99 -19.08
N GLY A 336 -43.74 14.40 -18.17
CA GLY A 336 -44.06 14.94 -16.84
C GLY A 336 -44.35 13.90 -15.75
N VAL A 337 -44.35 12.60 -16.07
CA VAL A 337 -44.57 11.53 -15.09
C VAL A 337 -43.32 11.36 -14.22
N VAL A 338 -43.50 11.25 -12.91
CA VAL A 338 -42.41 10.95 -11.97
C VAL A 338 -42.19 9.44 -11.93
N GLY A 339 -40.99 9.00 -12.33
CA GLY A 339 -40.50 7.64 -12.13
C GLY A 339 -39.68 7.51 -10.85
N LYS A 340 -39.50 6.27 -10.40
CA LYS A 340 -38.55 5.89 -9.35
C LYS A 340 -37.55 4.88 -9.90
N GLN A 341 -36.29 4.95 -9.46
CA GLN A 341 -35.28 3.97 -9.80
C GLN A 341 -34.27 3.80 -8.66
N LEU A 342 -33.91 2.55 -8.37
CA LEU A 342 -32.77 2.24 -7.51
C LEU A 342 -31.48 2.38 -8.33
N LEU A 343 -30.59 3.28 -7.92
CA LEU A 343 -29.25 3.43 -8.50
C LEU A 343 -28.23 2.71 -7.61
N GLU A 344 -27.32 1.97 -8.25
CA GLU A 344 -26.16 1.38 -7.60
C GLU A 344 -24.88 2.01 -8.18
N SER A 345 -23.86 2.22 -7.35
CA SER A 345 -22.54 2.67 -7.81
C SER A 345 -21.71 1.50 -8.34
N ASP A 346 -20.61 1.85 -9.04
CA ASP A 346 -19.48 0.94 -9.21
C ASP A 346 -18.86 0.59 -7.83
N LEU A 347 -18.09 -0.50 -7.75
CA LEU A 347 -17.51 -0.97 -6.49
C LEU A 347 -16.28 -0.16 -6.09
N THR A 348 -16.06 0.04 -4.78
CA THR A 348 -14.81 0.63 -4.28
C THR A 348 -13.58 -0.22 -4.62
N GLN A 349 -12.40 0.39 -4.44
CA GLN A 349 -11.16 -0.37 -4.33
C GLN A 349 -11.23 -1.40 -3.17
N PRO A 350 -10.48 -2.52 -3.27
CA PRO A 350 -10.60 -3.64 -2.33
C PRO A 350 -10.03 -3.30 -0.95
N PHE A 351 -10.66 -3.79 0.11
CA PHE A 351 -10.15 -3.68 1.48
C PHE A 351 -10.39 -4.97 2.27
N ILE A 352 -9.81 -5.06 3.47
CA ILE A 352 -9.95 -6.20 4.38
C ILE A 352 -10.19 -5.65 5.79
N VAL A 353 -11.17 -6.21 6.51
CA VAL A 353 -11.44 -5.83 7.90
C VAL A 353 -10.77 -6.84 8.84
N MET A 354 -9.76 -6.40 9.57
CA MET A 354 -8.96 -7.21 10.50
C MET A 354 -9.48 -7.10 11.94
N THR A 355 -9.54 -8.21 12.66
CA THR A 355 -9.89 -8.24 14.09
C THR A 355 -8.67 -7.98 15.00
N ASN A 356 -7.47 -8.35 14.53
CA ASN A 356 -6.22 -8.26 15.29
C ASN A 356 -5.08 -7.77 14.37
N GLU A 357 -4.13 -7.02 14.92
CA GLU A 357 -2.96 -6.51 14.20
C GLU A 357 -2.05 -7.62 13.66
N ASN A 358 -2.01 -8.79 14.30
CA ASN A 358 -1.33 -9.99 13.80
C ASN A 358 -1.86 -10.45 12.42
N GLN A 359 -3.07 -10.03 12.02
CA GLN A 359 -3.62 -10.32 10.69
C GLN A 359 -3.15 -9.33 9.62
N TRP A 360 -2.43 -8.25 9.99
CA TRP A 360 -2.06 -7.18 9.07
C TRP A 360 -1.17 -7.66 7.93
N LYS A 361 -0.10 -8.43 8.19
CA LYS A 361 0.80 -8.97 7.15
C LYS A 361 0.03 -9.74 6.06
N VAL A 362 -0.90 -10.60 6.48
CA VAL A 362 -1.70 -11.43 5.56
C VAL A 362 -2.69 -10.56 4.78
N SER A 363 -3.33 -9.61 5.47
CA SER A 363 -4.33 -8.72 4.88
C SER A 363 -3.72 -7.74 3.86
N GLU A 364 -2.62 -7.09 4.22
CA GLU A 364 -1.88 -6.18 3.32
C GLU A 364 -1.32 -6.94 2.11
N GLY A 365 -0.79 -8.16 2.31
CA GLY A 365 -0.31 -9.01 1.22
C GLY A 365 -1.41 -9.44 0.26
N ALA A 366 -2.58 -9.83 0.78
CA ALA A 366 -3.74 -10.15 -0.03
C ALA A 366 -4.24 -8.95 -0.83
N LEU A 367 -4.23 -7.75 -0.24
CA LEU A 367 -4.61 -6.51 -0.92
C LEU A 367 -3.60 -6.11 -2.00
N LEU A 368 -2.30 -6.08 -1.70
CA LEU A 368 -1.25 -5.79 -2.68
C LEU A 368 -1.25 -6.83 -3.82
N LYS A 369 -1.50 -8.11 -3.53
CA LYS A 369 -1.68 -9.14 -4.55
C LYS A 369 -2.86 -8.80 -5.47
N LYS A 370 -4.01 -8.48 -4.88
CA LYS A 370 -5.25 -8.17 -5.61
C LYS A 370 -5.13 -6.88 -6.43
N THR A 371 -4.44 -5.86 -5.95
CA THR A 371 -4.28 -4.57 -6.65
C THR A 371 -3.21 -4.62 -7.72
N ALA A 372 -2.12 -5.37 -7.51
CA ALA A 372 -1.04 -5.52 -8.47
C ALA A 372 -1.43 -6.44 -9.64
N PHE A 373 -1.86 -7.66 -9.33
CA PHE A 373 -2.10 -8.71 -10.32
C PHE A 373 -3.55 -8.75 -10.80
N ASP A 374 -4.49 -8.50 -9.88
CA ASP A 374 -5.92 -8.79 -10.07
C ASP A 374 -6.13 -10.20 -10.67
N ALA A 375 -6.85 -10.34 -11.79
CA ALA A 375 -7.04 -11.61 -12.48
C ALA A 375 -5.86 -12.02 -13.41
N LYS A 376 -4.77 -11.23 -13.47
CA LYS A 376 -3.61 -11.49 -14.33
C LYS A 376 -2.53 -12.26 -13.57
N GLU A 377 -1.87 -13.23 -14.20
CA GLU A 377 -0.78 -13.97 -13.56
C GLU A 377 0.54 -13.20 -13.49
N THR A 378 0.71 -12.22 -14.40
CA THR A 378 1.95 -11.46 -14.60
C THR A 378 1.68 -9.98 -14.88
N ILE A 379 2.61 -9.12 -14.44
CA ILE A 379 2.63 -7.67 -14.69
C ILE A 379 4.07 -7.19 -14.93
N SER A 380 4.26 -5.99 -15.48
CA SER A 380 5.60 -5.41 -15.61
C SER A 380 6.20 -5.02 -14.25
N TRP A 381 7.54 -5.06 -14.14
CA TRP A 381 8.27 -4.64 -12.95
C TRP A 381 7.97 -3.18 -12.55
N PRO A 382 7.95 -2.18 -13.46
CA PRO A 382 7.59 -0.81 -13.10
C PRO A 382 6.18 -0.69 -12.50
N LYS A 383 5.19 -1.38 -13.08
CA LYS A 383 3.82 -1.42 -12.53
C LYS A 383 3.79 -2.03 -11.12
N PHE A 384 4.51 -3.13 -10.91
CA PHE A 384 4.64 -3.73 -9.58
C PHE A 384 5.30 -2.77 -8.58
N ALA A 385 6.41 -2.13 -8.95
CA ALA A 385 7.14 -1.19 -8.10
C ALA A 385 6.29 0.04 -7.72
N ASN A 386 5.54 0.61 -8.68
CA ASN A 386 4.63 1.72 -8.44
C ASN A 386 3.51 1.34 -7.45
N LEU A 387 2.90 0.16 -7.60
CA LEU A 387 1.83 -0.31 -6.71
C LEU A 387 2.36 -0.71 -5.33
N LEU A 388 3.55 -1.34 -5.26
CA LEU A 388 4.28 -1.59 -4.03
C LEU A 388 4.55 -0.28 -3.26
N GLN A 389 4.93 0.79 -3.96
CA GLN A 389 5.18 2.10 -3.38
C GLN A 389 3.91 2.72 -2.76
N VAL A 390 2.75 2.60 -3.41
CA VAL A 390 1.45 3.05 -2.83
C VAL A 390 1.13 2.30 -1.53
N HIS A 391 1.23 0.97 -1.56
CA HIS A 391 0.98 0.13 -0.39
C HIS A 391 2.00 0.38 0.73
N TYR A 392 3.28 0.57 0.40
CA TYR A 392 4.34 0.89 1.35
C TYR A 392 4.08 2.22 2.10
N LEU A 393 3.66 3.29 1.40
CA LEU A 393 3.37 4.58 2.04
C LEU A 393 2.18 4.49 3.00
N ARG A 394 1.13 3.74 2.63
CA ARG A 394 -0.03 3.46 3.49
C ARG A 394 0.31 2.57 4.69
N ALA A 395 1.16 1.56 4.47
CA ALA A 395 1.69 0.69 5.51
C ALA A 395 2.54 1.45 6.53
N THR A 396 3.28 2.47 6.09
CA THR A 396 4.13 3.34 6.93
C THR A 396 3.44 4.62 7.42
N ARG A 397 2.14 4.80 7.12
CA ARG A 397 1.31 5.95 7.53
C ARG A 397 1.89 7.32 7.10
N GLN A 398 2.48 7.37 5.91
CA GLN A 398 3.06 8.59 5.34
C GLN A 398 2.06 9.37 4.50
N ASN A 399 2.25 10.68 4.38
CA ASN A 399 1.51 11.50 3.42
C ASN A 399 1.85 11.06 1.97
N PRO A 400 0.85 10.70 1.14
CA PRO A 400 1.02 10.41 -0.28
C PRO A 400 1.74 11.51 -1.09
N ALA A 401 1.39 12.78 -0.87
CA ALA A 401 1.86 13.90 -1.66
C ALA A 401 3.29 14.35 -1.28
N GLU A 402 3.64 14.22 0.00
CA GLU A 402 4.94 14.59 0.55
C GLU A 402 5.42 13.50 1.53
N PRO A 403 5.88 12.35 1.02
CA PRO A 403 6.32 11.25 1.87
C PRO A 403 7.71 11.52 2.45
N LYS A 404 7.83 11.36 3.78
CA LYS A 404 9.07 11.58 4.54
C LYS A 404 10.22 10.63 4.14
N ARG A 405 9.89 9.37 3.84
CA ARG A 405 10.81 8.35 3.32
C ARG A 405 10.04 7.36 2.42
N PRO A 406 9.86 7.65 1.12
CA PRO A 406 9.46 6.64 0.13
C PRO A 406 10.49 5.51 0.02
N LEU A 407 10.18 4.41 -0.69
CA LEU A 407 11.23 3.50 -1.13
C LEU A 407 12.02 4.23 -2.21
N SER A 408 13.32 4.40 -1.97
CA SER A 408 14.23 5.01 -2.95
C SER A 408 14.38 4.13 -4.19
N LEU A 409 14.78 4.73 -5.32
CA LEU A 409 15.11 3.97 -6.53
C LEU A 409 16.19 2.90 -6.28
N ARG A 410 17.10 3.12 -5.31
CA ARG A 410 18.09 2.14 -4.86
C ARG A 410 17.43 0.96 -4.16
N GLU A 411 16.49 1.19 -3.25
CA GLU A 411 15.78 0.12 -2.53
C GLU A 411 14.87 -0.68 -3.49
N LEU A 412 14.22 -0.02 -4.45
CA LEU A 412 13.45 -0.69 -5.50
C LEU A 412 14.36 -1.54 -6.41
N GLN A 413 15.55 -1.04 -6.78
CA GLN A 413 16.55 -1.80 -7.55
C GLN A 413 17.13 -2.98 -6.75
N TYR A 414 17.34 -2.83 -5.44
CA TYR A 414 17.71 -3.95 -4.57
C TYR A 414 16.59 -5.01 -4.54
N ILE A 415 15.32 -4.59 -4.44
CA ILE A 415 14.18 -5.52 -4.48
C ILE A 415 14.13 -6.25 -5.84
N SER A 416 14.32 -5.58 -6.97
CA SER A 416 14.33 -6.24 -8.29
C SER A 416 15.42 -7.29 -8.44
N GLN A 417 16.55 -7.10 -7.74
CA GLN A 417 17.71 -8.00 -7.75
C GLN A 417 17.53 -9.26 -6.89
N LEU A 418 16.55 -9.30 -5.98
CA LEU A 418 16.29 -10.46 -5.13
C LEU A 418 16.00 -11.73 -5.93
N ASP A 419 16.31 -12.90 -5.36
CA ASP A 419 16.19 -14.22 -6.00
C ASP A 419 14.80 -14.55 -6.57
N GLN A 420 13.74 -13.92 -6.06
CA GLN A 420 12.38 -14.05 -6.57
C GLN A 420 12.21 -13.37 -7.94
N PHE A 421 12.78 -12.18 -8.13
CA PHE A 421 12.56 -11.34 -9.31
C PHE A 421 13.73 -11.36 -10.30
N LYS A 422 14.98 -11.50 -9.85
CA LYS A 422 16.19 -11.66 -10.70
C LYS A 422 16.33 -10.64 -11.84
N ASN A 423 15.92 -9.40 -11.61
CA ASN A 423 15.82 -8.32 -12.60
C ASN A 423 14.97 -8.63 -13.85
N LYS A 424 14.01 -9.57 -13.76
CA LYS A 424 13.02 -9.78 -14.82
C LYS A 424 12.23 -8.47 -15.04
N SER A 425 11.97 -8.14 -16.30
CA SER A 425 11.07 -7.03 -16.67
C SER A 425 9.60 -7.31 -16.35
N ALA A 426 9.24 -8.57 -16.08
CA ALA A 426 7.90 -8.99 -15.67
C ALA A 426 7.96 -9.79 -14.35
N VAL A 427 6.98 -9.54 -13.48
CA VAL A 427 6.77 -10.18 -12.19
C VAL A 427 5.61 -11.16 -12.29
N HIS A 428 5.78 -12.38 -11.77
CA HIS A 428 4.73 -13.38 -11.70
C HIS A 428 4.17 -13.47 -10.26
N VAL A 429 2.87 -13.76 -10.12
CA VAL A 429 2.18 -13.90 -8.84
C VAL A 429 2.82 -14.90 -7.87
N ARG A 430 3.51 -15.94 -8.36
CA ARG A 430 4.28 -16.90 -7.52
C ARG A 430 5.56 -16.29 -6.94
N ASP A 431 6.25 -15.46 -7.72
CA ASP A 431 7.43 -14.72 -7.27
C ASP A 431 7.03 -13.73 -6.15
N PHE A 432 5.87 -13.08 -6.31
CA PHE A 432 5.28 -12.20 -5.30
C PHE A 432 5.02 -12.90 -3.95
N GLU A 433 4.45 -14.10 -3.94
CA GLU A 433 4.15 -14.82 -2.68
C GLU A 433 5.43 -15.10 -1.88
N THR A 434 6.49 -15.52 -2.57
CA THR A 434 7.81 -15.78 -1.96
C THR A 434 8.45 -14.47 -1.47
N PHE A 435 8.30 -13.38 -2.22
CA PHE A 435 8.77 -12.05 -1.82
C PHE A 435 8.02 -11.53 -0.59
N TRP A 436 6.69 -11.61 -0.58
CA TRP A 436 5.85 -11.08 0.50
C TRP A 436 6.04 -11.83 1.82
N ASN A 437 6.39 -13.12 1.77
CA ASN A 437 6.75 -13.87 2.97
C ASN A 437 7.94 -13.25 3.72
N TRP A 438 8.90 -12.63 3.02
CA TRP A 438 10.02 -11.90 3.61
C TRP A 438 9.70 -10.41 3.84
N PHE A 439 9.26 -9.71 2.79
CA PHE A 439 9.02 -8.27 2.83
C PHE A 439 7.87 -7.89 3.77
N GLY A 440 6.81 -8.71 3.84
CA GLY A 440 5.68 -8.50 4.75
C GLY A 440 6.05 -8.55 6.23
N ASP A 441 7.08 -9.33 6.62
CA ASP A 441 7.60 -9.32 8.00
C ASP A 441 8.41 -8.05 8.30
N ALA A 442 9.21 -7.58 7.32
CA ALA A 442 9.90 -6.30 7.43
C ALA A 442 8.90 -5.15 7.58
N MET A 443 7.85 -5.12 6.75
CA MET A 443 6.79 -4.11 6.81
C MET A 443 5.98 -4.18 8.10
N HIS A 444 5.65 -5.38 8.60
CA HIS A 444 4.96 -5.54 9.87
C HIS A 444 5.79 -4.96 11.02
N LYS A 445 7.12 -5.19 11.00
CA LYS A 445 8.05 -4.64 11.99
C LYS A 445 8.14 -3.12 11.93
N ILE A 446 8.25 -2.55 10.72
CA ILE A 446 8.23 -1.08 10.53
C ILE A 446 6.93 -0.48 11.09
N ARG A 447 5.77 -1.11 10.82
CA ARG A 447 4.46 -0.56 11.18
C ARG A 447 4.11 -0.69 12.67
N HIS A 448 4.53 -1.76 13.35
CA HIS A 448 4.04 -2.10 14.70
C HIS A 448 5.11 -2.09 15.80
N GLN A 449 6.42 -2.19 15.51
CA GLN A 449 7.43 -2.16 16.57
C GLN A 449 7.68 -0.71 17.06
N LYS A 450 7.66 -0.53 18.39
CA LYS A 450 7.97 0.75 19.06
C LYS A 450 9.31 1.31 18.57
N HIS A 451 9.34 2.63 18.33
CA HIS A 451 10.45 3.43 17.78
C HIS A 451 10.94 3.01 16.37
N PHE A 452 10.75 1.77 15.94
CA PHE A 452 11.21 1.25 14.65
C PHE A 452 10.68 2.08 13.47
N SER A 453 9.39 2.44 13.48
CA SER A 453 8.79 3.32 12.46
C SER A 453 9.49 4.68 12.40
N ALA A 454 9.81 5.28 13.56
CA ALA A 454 10.45 6.59 13.62
C ALA A 454 11.90 6.52 13.13
N MET A 455 12.70 5.59 13.65
CA MET A 455 14.08 5.34 13.19
C MET A 455 14.16 4.97 11.70
N TRP A 456 13.14 4.27 11.19
CA TRP A 456 12.98 3.99 9.77
C TRP A 456 12.76 5.29 8.99
N LEU A 457 11.77 6.11 9.36
CA LEU A 457 11.44 7.35 8.64
C LEU A 457 12.52 8.44 8.76
N GLU A 458 13.39 8.39 9.76
CA GLU A 458 14.58 9.28 9.89
C GLU A 458 15.78 8.84 9.01
N GLY A 459 15.74 7.64 8.43
CA GLY A 459 16.86 7.05 7.69
C GLY A 459 17.95 6.46 8.57
N GLU A 460 17.70 6.29 9.88
CA GLU A 460 18.64 5.70 10.84
C GLU A 460 18.71 4.18 10.71
N ILE A 461 17.62 3.54 10.30
CA ILE A 461 17.63 2.17 9.79
C ILE A 461 17.87 2.22 8.28
N PHE A 462 19.06 1.83 7.83
CA PHE A 462 19.41 1.81 6.41
C PHE A 462 18.43 0.96 5.59
N GLY A 463 18.08 -0.23 6.11
CA GLY A 463 16.95 -1.01 5.61
C GLY A 463 17.29 -2.03 4.53
N PHE A 464 16.86 -1.80 3.29
CA PHE A 464 16.98 -2.77 2.20
C PHE A 464 18.29 -2.57 1.41
N ILE A 465 19.26 -3.43 1.68
CA ILE A 465 20.63 -3.36 1.14
C ILE A 465 21.34 -4.73 1.26
N ASP A 466 22.07 -5.11 0.21
CA ASP A 466 22.85 -6.36 0.15
C ASP A 466 24.17 -6.26 0.93
N LYS A 467 24.83 -7.41 1.14
CA LYS A 467 26.10 -7.46 1.90
C LYS A 467 27.30 -6.80 1.21
N THR A 468 27.32 -6.77 -0.11
CA THR A 468 28.43 -6.24 -0.92
C THR A 468 28.45 -4.71 -0.81
N GLU A 469 27.29 -4.07 -0.99
CA GLU A 469 27.14 -2.63 -0.84
C GLU A 469 27.38 -2.19 0.61
N VAL A 470 26.93 -2.98 1.59
CA VAL A 470 27.25 -2.76 3.01
C VAL A 470 28.75 -2.77 3.28
N ALA A 471 29.49 -3.72 2.70
CA ALA A 471 30.94 -3.80 2.84
C ALA A 471 31.63 -2.58 2.21
N ARG A 472 31.15 -2.13 1.04
CA ARG A 472 31.63 -0.91 0.38
C ARG A 472 31.39 0.33 1.24
N LEU A 473 30.19 0.50 1.78
CA LEU A 473 29.81 1.65 2.59
C LEU A 473 30.57 1.72 3.92
N ILE A 474 30.59 0.63 4.71
CA ILE A 474 31.34 0.58 5.98
C ILE A 474 32.85 0.73 5.73
N GLY A 475 33.40 0.12 4.67
CA GLY A 475 34.79 0.30 4.27
C GLY A 475 35.11 1.76 3.90
N SER A 476 34.19 2.46 3.24
CA SER A 476 34.35 3.88 2.88
C SER A 476 34.33 4.83 4.08
N ALA A 477 33.65 4.46 5.17
CA ALA A 477 33.58 5.27 6.39
C ALA A 477 34.92 5.38 7.15
N ARG A 478 35.87 4.45 6.90
CA ARG A 478 37.26 4.43 7.44
C ARG A 478 37.40 4.70 8.94
N ARG A 479 36.39 4.33 9.74
CA ARG A 479 36.32 4.59 11.18
C ARG A 479 35.92 3.32 11.93
N SER A 480 36.58 3.01 13.04
CA SER A 480 36.20 1.88 13.91
C SER A 480 34.90 2.20 14.66
N GLY A 481 34.06 1.19 14.89
CA GLY A 481 32.74 1.34 15.51
C GLY A 481 31.71 2.03 14.63
N ALA A 482 31.98 2.22 13.34
CA ALA A 482 30.99 2.70 12.37
C ALA A 482 30.06 1.55 11.99
N PHE A 483 28.75 1.78 11.99
CA PHE A 483 27.78 0.72 11.78
C PHE A 483 26.53 1.19 11.01
N LEU A 484 25.84 0.24 10.40
CA LEU A 484 24.52 0.45 9.81
C LEU A 484 23.58 -0.69 10.19
N VAL A 485 22.27 -0.41 10.09
CA VAL A 485 21.19 -1.33 10.48
C VAL A 485 20.36 -1.69 9.25
N ARG A 486 20.24 -2.98 8.92
CA ARG A 486 19.55 -3.46 7.71
C ARG A 486 18.68 -4.69 7.96
N PHE A 487 17.76 -5.00 7.05
CA PHE A 487 17.03 -6.26 7.09
C PHE A 487 17.91 -7.46 6.67
N SER A 488 17.64 -8.63 7.25
CA SER A 488 18.31 -9.89 6.92
C SER A 488 17.58 -10.62 5.80
N GLU A 489 18.27 -10.92 4.69
CA GLU A 489 17.72 -11.73 3.59
C GLU A 489 17.39 -13.17 4.02
N ARG A 490 18.15 -13.72 4.98
CA ARG A 490 18.04 -15.12 5.42
C ARG A 490 17.10 -15.32 6.62
N SER A 491 16.54 -14.24 7.15
CA SER A 491 15.68 -14.30 8.34
C SER A 491 14.66 -13.16 8.29
N SER A 492 13.46 -13.47 7.79
CA SER A 492 12.36 -12.52 7.58
C SER A 492 12.04 -11.71 8.84
N GLY A 493 11.86 -10.40 8.67
CA GLY A 493 11.65 -9.46 9.79
C GLY A 493 12.82 -9.29 10.75
N SER A 494 13.87 -10.10 10.66
CA SER A 494 15.06 -9.95 11.50
C SER A 494 15.99 -8.89 10.94
N VAL A 495 16.69 -8.22 11.84
CA VAL A 495 17.57 -7.10 11.53
C VAL A 495 19.01 -7.52 11.77
N ALA A 496 19.91 -7.10 10.90
CA ALA A 496 21.34 -7.28 11.06
C ALA A 496 22.02 -5.93 11.23
N VAL A 497 22.90 -5.84 12.23
CA VAL A 497 23.83 -4.72 12.37
C VAL A 497 25.13 -5.11 11.67
N ALA A 498 25.57 -4.30 10.72
CA ALA A 498 26.87 -4.43 10.09
C ALA A 498 27.79 -3.34 10.64
N TYR A 499 28.95 -3.69 11.16
CA TYR A 499 29.82 -2.75 11.87
C TYR A 499 31.30 -2.98 11.57
N SER A 500 32.09 -1.92 11.66
CA SER A 500 33.55 -1.94 11.61
C SER A 500 34.14 -2.15 13.00
N GLU A 501 35.14 -3.01 13.10
CA GLU A 501 35.91 -3.25 14.31
C GLU A 501 37.41 -3.19 13.98
N LEU A 502 38.20 -2.56 14.85
CA LEU A 502 39.65 -2.52 14.69
C LEU A 502 40.25 -3.86 15.12
N ASP A 503 40.87 -4.56 14.18
CA ASP A 503 41.62 -5.77 14.47
C ASP A 503 42.93 -5.43 15.18
N VAL A 504 42.97 -5.63 16.50
CA VAL A 504 44.11 -5.29 17.37
C VAL A 504 45.43 -5.92 16.86
N VAL A 505 45.36 -7.09 16.22
CA VAL A 505 46.55 -7.82 15.73
C VAL A 505 47.10 -7.25 14.41
N SER A 506 46.24 -6.90 13.44
CA SER A 506 46.69 -6.40 12.12
C SER A 506 46.62 -4.89 11.96
N GLY A 507 46.02 -4.16 12.91
CA GLY A 507 45.73 -2.73 12.82
C GLY A 507 44.68 -2.38 11.74
N ARG A 508 44.04 -3.37 11.11
CA ARG A 508 43.09 -3.16 10.01
C ARG A 508 41.65 -3.15 10.52
N ILE A 509 40.80 -2.35 9.88
CA ILE A 509 39.36 -2.39 10.12
C ILE A 509 38.79 -3.66 9.46
N LYS A 510 38.13 -4.51 10.24
CA LYS A 510 37.35 -5.68 9.78
C LYS A 510 35.87 -5.35 9.80
N LEU A 511 35.14 -5.82 8.79
CA LEU A 511 33.68 -5.82 8.79
C LEU A 511 33.16 -7.04 9.55
N LYS A 512 32.22 -6.82 10.48
CA LYS A 512 31.45 -7.86 11.16
C LYS A 512 29.95 -7.66 10.94
N HIS A 513 29.20 -8.75 11.07
CA HIS A 513 27.74 -8.75 11.01
C HIS A 513 27.17 -9.44 12.24
N TYR A 514 26.27 -8.76 12.93
CA TYR A 514 25.50 -9.28 14.05
C TYR A 514 24.03 -9.43 13.64
N LEU A 515 23.46 -10.63 13.75
CA LEU A 515 22.03 -10.85 13.53
C LEU A 515 21.29 -10.67 14.85
N VAL A 516 20.47 -9.62 14.96
CA VAL A 516 19.74 -9.30 16.19
C VAL A 516 18.53 -10.24 16.32
N LYS A 517 18.49 -11.03 17.40
CA LYS A 517 17.42 -11.99 17.66
C LYS A 517 16.27 -11.33 18.42
N SER A 518 15.03 -11.71 18.12
CA SER A 518 13.81 -11.12 18.72
C SER A 518 13.63 -11.35 20.23
N LYS A 519 14.55 -12.07 20.90
CA LYS A 519 14.57 -12.26 22.37
C LYS A 519 15.61 -11.39 23.07
N GLU A 520 16.46 -10.69 22.31
CA GLU A 520 17.58 -9.91 22.86
C GLU A 520 17.18 -8.46 23.18
N PHE A 521 16.00 -8.01 22.73
CA PHE A 521 15.53 -6.64 22.91
C PHE A 521 14.03 -6.48 22.62
N ASP A 522 13.37 -5.60 23.37
CA ASP A 522 12.03 -5.08 23.04
C ASP A 522 12.11 -3.82 22.15
N ASP A 523 13.12 -2.97 22.40
CA ASP A 523 13.35 -1.69 21.71
C ASP A 523 14.73 -1.65 21.02
N LEU A 524 14.74 -1.41 19.71
CA LEU A 524 15.95 -1.38 18.90
C LEU A 524 16.90 -0.24 19.32
N ALA A 525 16.36 0.90 19.75
CA ALA A 525 17.18 2.01 20.21
C ALA A 525 17.99 1.60 21.45
N HIS A 526 17.36 0.91 22.41
CA HIS A 526 18.02 0.41 23.62
C HIS A 526 19.07 -0.66 23.30
N PHE A 527 18.76 -1.59 22.40
CA PHE A 527 19.72 -2.58 21.90
C PHE A 527 20.98 -1.92 21.31
N LEU A 528 20.80 -0.93 20.44
CA LEU A 528 21.95 -0.21 19.85
C LEU A 528 22.68 0.62 20.90
N GLN A 529 22.00 1.14 21.92
CA GLN A 529 22.64 1.88 23.01
C GLN A 529 23.53 0.98 23.89
N SER A 530 23.13 -0.25 24.19
CA SER A 530 23.88 -1.13 25.10
C SER A 530 25.21 -1.64 24.53
N HIS A 531 25.37 -1.72 23.20
CA HIS A 531 26.55 -2.34 22.57
C HIS A 531 27.71 -1.35 22.38
N SER A 532 28.83 -1.53 23.08
CA SER A 532 30.02 -0.66 23.01
C SER A 532 30.66 -0.61 21.62
N ASN A 533 30.51 -1.66 20.81
CA ASN A 533 31.00 -1.71 19.42
C ASN A 533 30.25 -0.78 18.43
N PHE A 534 29.08 -0.24 18.78
CA PHE A 534 28.25 0.58 17.88
C PHE A 534 28.36 2.07 18.23
N GLN A 535 29.32 2.77 17.62
CA GLN A 535 29.71 4.14 18.00
C GLN A 535 29.28 5.23 17.01
N TYR A 536 29.32 4.94 15.70
CA TYR A 536 28.99 5.91 14.65
C TYR A 536 27.96 5.30 13.69
N LEU A 537 26.72 5.74 13.78
CA LEU A 537 25.67 5.30 12.87
C LEU A 537 25.92 5.90 11.47
N LEU A 538 25.78 5.07 10.44
CA LEU A 538 25.77 5.47 9.03
C LEU A 538 24.32 5.53 8.50
N PRO A 539 23.62 6.67 8.67
CA PRO A 539 22.27 6.87 8.16
C PRO A 539 22.20 6.89 6.62
N THR A 540 21.07 6.45 6.06
CA THR A 540 20.76 6.59 4.62
C THR A 540 20.11 7.94 4.31
N SER A 541 20.22 8.40 3.06
CA SER A 541 19.28 9.41 2.54
C SER A 541 17.86 8.85 2.53
N VAL A 542 16.88 9.73 2.76
CA VAL A 542 15.43 9.44 2.71
C VAL A 542 14.79 9.87 1.38
N GLU A 543 15.57 10.48 0.49
CA GLU A 543 15.10 10.98 -0.80
C GLU A 543 14.88 9.86 -1.82
N PHE A 544 13.77 9.95 -2.57
CA PHE A 544 13.43 9.02 -3.65
C PHE A 544 14.52 8.95 -4.74
N SER A 545 14.92 10.13 -5.23
CA SER A 545 15.79 10.33 -6.40
C SER A 545 17.28 10.36 -6.06
N SER A 546 17.73 9.61 -5.06
CA SER A 546 19.13 9.60 -4.56
C SER A 546 20.18 9.00 -5.54
N ARG A 547 19.89 9.01 -6.85
CA ARG A 547 20.81 8.70 -7.95
C ARG A 547 21.68 9.93 -8.25
N GLY A 548 22.97 9.84 -7.93
CA GLY A 548 23.97 10.90 -8.14
C GLY A 548 24.35 11.67 -6.87
N GLY A 549 23.54 11.59 -5.81
CA GLY A 549 23.90 12.06 -4.47
C GLY A 549 24.58 10.98 -3.63
N SER A 550 25.21 11.37 -2.52
CA SER A 550 25.66 10.41 -1.51
C SER A 550 24.43 9.71 -0.91
N CYS A 551 24.32 8.39 -1.12
CA CYS A 551 23.20 7.61 -0.60
C CYS A 551 23.22 7.44 0.94
N THR A 552 24.30 7.90 1.57
CA THR A 552 24.49 8.05 3.02
C THR A 552 24.52 9.51 3.42
N ARG A 553 23.87 9.84 4.54
CA ARG A 553 24.02 11.12 5.24
C ARG A 553 25.32 11.09 6.09
N PRO A 554 25.81 12.23 6.62
CA PRO A 554 26.95 12.24 7.54
C PRO A 554 26.78 11.28 8.71
N LEU A 555 27.91 10.71 9.20
CA LEU A 555 27.91 9.82 10.37
C LEU A 555 27.31 10.53 11.58
N LEU A 556 26.38 9.87 12.26
CA LEU A 556 25.81 10.33 13.53
C LEU A 556 26.51 9.63 14.68
N LEU A 557 26.88 10.37 15.73
CA LEU A 557 27.43 9.77 16.93
C LEU A 557 26.32 9.01 17.66
N LYS A 558 26.65 7.87 18.29
CA LYS A 558 25.69 7.01 19.02
C LYS A 558 24.67 7.80 19.86
N ARG A 559 25.18 8.69 20.72
CA ARG A 559 24.37 9.53 21.63
C ARG A 559 23.42 10.49 20.91
N GLU A 560 23.70 10.90 19.67
CA GLU A 560 22.91 11.90 18.92
C GLU A 560 21.62 11.31 18.33
N PHE A 561 21.61 10.01 18.04
CA PHE A 561 20.39 9.33 17.58
C PHE A 561 19.65 8.63 18.73
N THR A 562 20.36 7.97 19.68
CA THR A 562 19.68 7.27 20.79
C THR A 562 18.92 8.22 21.71
N SER A 563 19.40 9.45 21.87
CA SER A 563 18.77 10.52 22.66
C SER A 563 17.37 10.94 22.18
N LYS A 564 16.98 10.60 20.94
CA LYS A 564 15.64 10.89 20.40
C LYS A 564 14.57 9.92 20.89
N TYR A 565 14.97 8.72 21.33
CA TYR A 565 14.06 7.59 21.61
C TYR A 565 14.14 7.08 23.05
N LEU A 566 15.27 7.32 23.72
CA LEU A 566 15.54 6.81 25.05
C LEU A 566 15.55 7.96 26.07
N PRO A 567 15.13 7.72 27.33
CA PRO A 567 15.17 8.73 28.37
C PRO A 567 16.57 9.30 28.53
N GLN A 568 16.67 10.62 28.60
CA GLN A 568 17.93 11.27 29.00
C GLN A 568 18.27 10.88 30.44
N PRO A 569 19.54 10.57 30.75
CA PRO A 569 19.96 10.37 32.14
C PRO A 569 19.65 11.64 32.94
N LYS A 570 19.02 11.49 34.10
CA LYS A 570 18.77 12.62 35.01
C LYS A 570 20.12 13.22 35.40
N LYS A 571 20.31 14.53 35.18
CA LYS A 571 21.52 15.26 35.60
C LYS A 571 21.71 15.09 37.11
N GLY A 572 22.68 14.26 37.52
CA GLY A 572 22.90 13.92 38.92
C GLY A 572 23.84 12.76 39.20
N SER A 573 24.69 12.35 38.25
CA SER A 573 25.82 11.46 38.51
C SER A 573 26.90 12.24 39.24
N ASP A 574 27.25 11.85 40.47
CA ASP A 574 28.29 12.51 41.27
C ASP A 574 29.64 12.51 40.52
N PRO A 575 30.29 13.68 40.34
CA PRO A 575 31.53 13.80 39.56
C PRO A 575 32.77 13.18 40.22
N GLY A 576 32.61 12.34 41.24
CA GLY A 576 33.68 11.67 41.99
C GLY A 576 33.44 10.17 42.24
N GLY A 577 32.47 9.55 41.58
CA GLY A 577 32.19 8.12 41.68
C GLY A 577 32.89 7.27 40.60
N TYR A 578 32.91 5.95 40.80
CA TYR A 578 33.21 4.99 39.72
C TYR A 578 31.89 4.62 39.02
N ASP A 579 31.77 4.94 37.73
CA ASP A 579 30.64 4.47 36.93
C ASP A 579 30.77 2.96 36.63
N PRO A 580 29.67 2.18 36.73
CA PRO A 580 29.69 0.77 36.36
C PRO A 580 29.82 0.62 34.83
N LEU A 581 30.73 -0.26 34.41
CA LEU A 581 30.88 -0.65 33.00
C LEU A 581 29.57 -1.30 32.49
N THR A 582 29.11 -0.88 31.31
CA THR A 582 27.88 -1.40 30.70
C THR A 582 28.00 -2.82 30.14
N ASP A 583 29.22 -3.31 29.96
CA ASP A 583 29.53 -4.71 29.62
C ASP A 583 30.63 -5.21 30.57
N PRO A 584 30.43 -6.30 31.32
CA PRO A 584 31.48 -6.87 32.20
C PRO A 584 32.68 -7.46 31.45
N ASN A 585 32.65 -7.52 30.10
CA ASN A 585 33.77 -7.95 29.26
C ASN A 585 34.60 -6.77 28.70
N ASP A 586 34.09 -5.53 28.77
CA ASP A 586 34.88 -4.36 28.38
C ASP A 586 35.90 -4.05 29.49
N GLY A 587 37.16 -4.43 29.26
CA GLY A 587 38.26 -4.15 30.19
C GLY A 587 38.45 -2.65 30.46
N PRO A 588 39.13 -2.27 31.56
CA PRO A 588 39.21 -0.87 31.99
C PRO A 588 39.93 0.00 30.95
N PHE A 589 39.15 0.81 30.23
CA PHE A 589 39.67 1.87 29.38
C PHE A 589 40.14 3.04 30.26
N PHE A 590 41.46 3.24 30.32
CA PHE A 590 42.01 4.49 30.82
C PHE A 590 41.70 5.62 29.84
N VAL A 591 40.86 6.56 30.26
CA VAL A 591 40.70 7.85 29.58
C VAL A 591 41.92 8.69 29.93
N THR A 592 42.86 8.83 29.00
CA THR A 592 43.87 9.90 29.02
C THR A 592 43.29 11.11 28.31
N GLU A 593 43.35 12.27 28.97
CA GLU A 593 42.83 13.58 28.50
C GLU A 593 43.43 14.03 27.15
#